data_AF-F5XM95-F1
#
_entry.id   AF-F5XM95-F1
#
_cell.length_a   1.000
_cell.length_b   1.000
_cell.length_c   1.000
_cell.angle_alpha   90.00
_cell.angle_beta   90.00
_cell.angle_gamma   90.00
#
_symmetry.space_group_name_H-M   'P 1'
#
loop_
_entity.id
_entity.type
_entity.pdbx_description
1 polymer ?
#
loop_
_entity_poly.entity_id
_entity_poly.type
_entity_poly.pdbx_seq_one_letter_code
_entity_poly.pdbx_strand_id
1 'polypeptide(L)'
;MALSAGLLSVATGPPAEAANPTQPVSTAEAAGPAKAPKTAKTSKIEKRRSKAVKTPKLKWRKCGGAKCATVKVPLDYDKPHGQKIKLAVLKRPAKNQKTKIGTLFVNPGGPGGSQCRFF
;
A
#
# COMPACT_ATOMS: atom_id res chain seq x y z
N MET A 1 -35.28 -12.77 54.59
CA MET A 1 -34.05 -12.71 55.42
C MET A 1 -33.05 -13.71 54.87
N ALA A 2 -31.86 -13.23 54.48
CA ALA A 2 -30.61 -13.91 54.09
C ALA A 2 -30.04 -13.17 52.85
N LEU A 3 -29.36 -12.04 53.09
CA LEU A 3 -27.90 -11.87 53.20
C LEU A 3 -27.19 -11.95 51.83
N SER A 4 -26.91 -10.75 51.32
CA SER A 4 -25.99 -10.44 50.24
C SER A 4 -24.59 -11.01 50.52
N ALA A 5 -23.98 -11.61 49.50
CA ALA A 5 -22.54 -11.84 49.45
C ALA A 5 -22.04 -11.40 48.06
N GLY A 6 -21.40 -10.23 48.02
CA GLY A 6 -20.67 -9.75 46.85
C GLY A 6 -19.33 -10.46 46.75
N LEU A 7 -19.02 -10.96 45.56
CA LEU A 7 -17.67 -11.43 45.20
C LEU A 7 -17.05 -10.39 44.28
N LEU A 8 -16.07 -9.65 44.82
CA LEU A 8 -15.09 -8.90 44.04
C LEU A 8 -14.21 -9.89 43.28
N SER A 9 -14.33 -9.93 41.96
CA SER A 9 -13.36 -10.64 41.12
C SER A 9 -12.22 -9.68 40.76
N VAL A 10 -11.05 -9.95 41.32
CA VAL A 10 -9.80 -9.23 41.01
C VAL A 10 -9.37 -9.57 39.58
N ALA A 11 -9.12 -8.53 38.78
CA ALA A 11 -8.60 -8.65 37.43
C ALA A 11 -7.10 -8.99 37.44
N THR A 12 -6.71 -10.08 36.77
CA THR A 12 -5.31 -10.35 36.41
C THR A 12 -5.20 -10.27 34.89
N GLY A 13 -4.79 -9.10 34.39
CA GLY A 13 -4.38 -8.92 33.00
C GLY A 13 -3.01 -9.55 32.73
N PRO A 14 -2.68 -9.86 31.46
CA PRO A 14 -1.35 -10.31 31.08
C PRO A 14 -0.28 -9.23 31.35
N PRO A 15 0.97 -9.61 31.66
CA PRO A 15 2.03 -8.64 31.89
C PRO A 15 2.27 -7.78 30.65
N ALA A 16 2.37 -6.47 30.87
CA ALA A 16 2.78 -5.50 29.88
C ALA A 16 4.19 -5.86 29.39
N GLU A 17 4.31 -6.25 28.12
CA GLU A 17 5.60 -6.38 27.44
C GLU A 17 6.27 -5.00 27.40
N ALA A 18 7.47 -4.92 27.98
CA ALA A 18 8.24 -3.70 28.09
C ALA A 18 8.47 -3.05 26.72
N ALA A 19 8.02 -1.81 26.57
CA ALA A 19 8.32 -0.96 25.43
C ALA A 19 9.84 -0.76 25.35
N ASN A 20 10.46 -1.27 24.28
CA ASN A 20 11.85 -1.05 23.96
C ASN A 20 12.09 0.45 23.66
N PRO A 21 12.94 1.17 24.41
CA PRO A 21 13.15 2.58 24.17
C PRO A 21 14.12 2.78 23.01
N THR A 22 13.84 3.80 22.20
CA THR A 22 14.74 4.39 21.17
C THR A 22 14.63 3.81 19.76
N GLN A 23 13.49 3.99 19.12
CA GLN A 23 13.49 4.41 17.72
C GLN A 23 12.88 5.81 17.64
N PRO A 24 13.55 6.79 17.02
CA PRO A 24 12.90 8.07 16.75
C PRO A 24 11.73 7.80 15.81
N VAL A 25 10.51 7.87 16.34
CA VAL A 25 9.30 7.99 15.54
C VAL A 25 9.44 9.30 14.76
N SER A 26 9.86 9.18 13.50
CA SER A 26 9.85 10.30 12.58
C SER A 26 8.39 10.68 12.39
N THR A 27 7.97 11.75 13.07
CA THR A 27 6.84 12.56 12.66
C THR A 27 7.13 12.99 11.24
N ALA A 28 6.59 12.24 10.27
CA ALA A 28 6.55 12.65 8.88
C ALA A 28 5.60 13.84 8.82
N GLU A 29 6.15 15.02 9.10
CA GLU A 29 5.55 16.29 8.75
C GLU A 29 5.16 16.19 7.28
N ALA A 30 3.89 16.51 6.98
CA ALA A 30 3.40 16.54 5.62
C ALA A 30 4.21 17.60 4.87
N ALA A 31 5.31 17.15 4.25
CA ALA A 31 6.13 17.99 3.43
C ALA A 31 5.21 18.61 2.38
N GLY A 32 5.06 19.94 2.45
CA GLY A 32 4.48 20.71 1.35
C GLY A 32 5.16 20.32 0.03
N PRO A 33 4.60 20.67 -1.14
CA PRO A 33 5.04 20.15 -2.43
C PRO A 33 6.54 20.43 -2.65
N ALA A 34 7.38 19.49 -2.23
CA ALA A 34 8.80 19.52 -2.49
C ALA A 34 8.92 19.42 -4.00
N LYS A 35 9.53 20.42 -4.63
CA LYS A 35 9.88 20.37 -6.05
C LYS A 35 10.69 19.08 -6.24
N ALA A 36 10.07 18.11 -6.92
CA ALA A 36 10.74 16.85 -7.23
C ALA A 36 12.07 17.18 -7.92
N PRO A 37 13.20 16.61 -7.48
CA PRO A 37 14.49 16.89 -8.11
C PRO A 37 14.39 16.51 -9.59
N LYS A 38 14.62 17.50 -10.47
CA LYS A 38 14.51 17.38 -11.94
C LYS A 38 15.51 16.38 -12.56
N THR A 39 16.34 15.76 -11.73
CA THR A 39 17.44 14.87 -12.11
C THR A 39 17.36 13.52 -11.42
N ALA A 40 16.24 13.15 -10.78
CA ALA A 40 16.06 11.83 -10.21
C ALA A 40 16.25 10.75 -11.29
N LYS A 41 17.38 10.03 -11.23
CA LYS A 41 17.71 8.92 -12.12
C LYS A 41 17.57 7.62 -11.35
N THR A 42 16.85 6.66 -11.91
CA THR A 42 16.82 5.29 -11.39
C THR A 42 18.26 4.74 -11.36
N SER A 43 18.69 4.21 -10.22
CA SER A 43 20.02 3.62 -10.08
C SER A 43 20.23 2.46 -11.06
N LYS A 44 21.50 2.13 -11.37
CA LYS A 44 21.82 1.01 -12.27
C LYS A 44 21.25 -0.32 -11.74
N ILE A 45 21.28 -0.53 -10.42
CA ILE A 45 20.77 -1.72 -9.75
C ILE A 45 19.24 -1.80 -9.90
N GLU A 46 18.52 -0.74 -9.57
CA GLU A 46 17.05 -0.71 -9.69
C GLU A 46 16.58 -0.85 -11.13
N LYS A 47 17.33 -0.28 -12.08
CA LYS A 47 17.06 -0.43 -13.51
C LYS A 47 17.22 -1.89 -13.95
N ARG A 48 18.24 -2.60 -13.46
CA ARG A 48 18.46 -4.03 -13.75
C ARG A 48 17.33 -4.87 -13.15
N ARG A 49 17.03 -4.68 -11.87
CA ARG A 49 15.94 -5.36 -11.13
C ARG A 49 14.60 -5.20 -11.83
N SER A 50 14.21 -3.96 -12.16
CA SER A 50 12.95 -3.65 -12.83
C SER A 50 12.85 -4.27 -14.23
N LYS A 51 13.95 -4.29 -14.99
CA LYS A 51 13.99 -4.91 -16.33
C LYS A 51 13.88 -6.43 -16.32
N ALA A 52 14.31 -7.08 -15.24
CA ALA A 52 14.22 -8.54 -15.09
C ALA A 52 12.76 -9.02 -14.93
N VAL A 53 11.84 -8.12 -14.57
CA VAL A 53 10.42 -8.44 -14.41
C VAL A 53 9.65 -7.95 -15.63
N LYS A 54 9.03 -8.88 -16.36
CA LYS A 54 8.18 -8.54 -17.51
C LYS A 54 6.94 -7.76 -17.06
N THR A 55 6.63 -6.66 -17.76
CA THR A 55 5.41 -5.90 -17.51
C THR A 55 4.17 -6.78 -17.69
N PRO A 56 3.33 -6.92 -16.66
CA PRO A 56 2.19 -7.82 -16.70
C PRO A 56 1.05 -7.26 -17.56
N LYS A 57 0.43 -8.13 -18.36
CA LYS A 57 -0.81 -7.82 -19.07
C LYS A 57 -1.99 -7.96 -18.11
N LEU A 58 -2.71 -6.86 -17.90
CA LEU A 58 -3.81 -6.82 -16.94
C LEU A 58 -5.11 -7.35 -17.57
N LYS A 59 -5.72 -8.33 -16.89
CA LYS A 59 -7.08 -8.80 -17.21
C LYS A 59 -8.09 -7.91 -16.49
N TRP A 60 -8.62 -6.93 -17.21
CA TRP A 60 -9.59 -5.98 -16.67
C TRP A 60 -10.99 -6.58 -16.61
N ARG A 61 -11.72 -6.28 -15.53
CA ARG A 61 -13.16 -6.51 -15.39
C ARG A 61 -13.85 -5.22 -14.98
N LYS A 62 -15.16 -5.11 -15.26
CA LYS A 62 -15.97 -4.02 -14.73
C LYS A 62 -16.13 -4.18 -13.22
N CYS A 63 -16.11 -3.06 -12.49
CA CYS A 63 -16.36 -3.01 -11.05
C CYS A 63 -16.97 -1.64 -10.72
N GLY A 64 -18.30 -1.57 -10.60
CA GLY A 64 -19.02 -0.29 -10.52
C GLY A 64 -18.73 0.61 -11.73
N GLY A 65 -18.47 1.91 -11.47
CA GLY A 65 -18.09 2.90 -12.49
C GLY A 65 -16.63 2.81 -12.98
N ALA A 66 -15.89 1.76 -12.60
CA ALA A 66 -14.47 1.60 -12.88
C ALA A 66 -14.14 0.25 -13.54
N LYS A 67 -12.85 0.08 -13.88
CA LYS A 67 -12.26 -1.20 -14.26
C LYS A 67 -11.27 -1.64 -13.20
N CYS A 68 -11.35 -2.90 -12.78
CA CYS A 68 -10.48 -3.49 -11.78
C CYS A 68 -9.64 -4.61 -12.39
N ALA A 69 -8.43 -4.79 -11.90
CA ALA A 69 -7.60 -5.95 -12.18
C ALA A 69 -6.76 -6.32 -10.94
N THR A 70 -6.16 -7.50 -10.99
CA THR A 70 -5.17 -7.92 -10.01
C THR A 70 -3.89 -8.25 -10.76
N VAL A 71 -2.78 -7.71 -10.28
CA VAL A 71 -1.45 -7.93 -10.85
C VAL A 71 -0.63 -8.78 -9.89
N LYS A 72 0.12 -9.75 -10.42
CA LYS A 72 1.11 -10.51 -9.65
C LYS A 72 2.50 -9.93 -9.92
N VAL A 73 3.20 -9.54 -8.87
CA VAL A 73 4.58 -9.02 -8.93
C VAL A 73 5.45 -9.82 -7.97
N PRO A 74 6.78 -9.95 -8.21
CA PRO A 74 7.64 -10.64 -7.26
C PRO A 74 7.66 -9.88 -5.93
N LEU A 75 7.71 -10.64 -4.84
CA LEU A 75 7.92 -10.12 -3.50
C LEU A 75 9.33 -9.53 -3.37
N ASP A 76 10.31 -10.19 -4.00
CA ASP A 76 11.71 -9.81 -4.04
C ASP A 76 12.16 -9.67 -5.51
N TYR A 77 12.58 -8.47 -5.91
CA TYR A 77 13.00 -8.18 -7.28
C TYR A 77 14.41 -8.69 -7.61
N ASP A 78 15.23 -9.08 -6.63
CA ASP A 78 16.46 -9.85 -6.87
C ASP A 78 16.16 -11.32 -7.19
N LYS A 79 14.97 -11.81 -6.81
CA LYS A 79 14.45 -13.14 -7.11
C LYS A 79 13.18 -13.05 -7.97
N PRO A 80 13.27 -12.59 -9.24
CA PRO A 80 12.11 -12.25 -10.08
C PRO A 80 11.18 -13.43 -10.38
N HIS A 81 11.68 -14.66 -10.26
CA HIS A 81 10.93 -15.91 -10.45
C HIS A 81 10.45 -16.54 -9.13
N GLY A 82 10.77 -15.93 -7.99
CA GLY A 82 10.38 -16.40 -6.66
C GLY A 82 8.92 -16.12 -6.30
N GLN A 83 8.66 -16.01 -5.00
CA GLN A 83 7.31 -15.75 -4.47
C GLN A 83 6.73 -14.46 -5.05
N LYS A 84 5.43 -14.48 -5.35
CA LYS A 84 4.71 -13.33 -5.90
C LYS A 84 3.60 -12.88 -4.97
N ILE A 85 3.45 -11.56 -4.86
CA ILE A 85 2.33 -10.91 -4.19
C ILE A 85 1.30 -10.41 -5.21
N LYS A 86 0.08 -10.18 -4.75
CA LYS A 86 -1.02 -9.64 -5.56
C LYS A 86 -1.23 -8.17 -5.22
N LEU A 87 -1.20 -7.30 -6.22
CA LEU A 87 -1.62 -5.90 -6.07
C LEU A 87 -2.97 -5.71 -6.77
N ALA A 88 -3.91 -5.05 -6.10
CA ALA A 88 -5.16 -4.62 -6.71
C ALA A 88 -4.94 -3.30 -7.44
N VAL A 89 -5.50 -3.18 -8.65
CA VAL A 89 -5.49 -1.93 -9.42
C VAL A 89 -6.89 -1.57 -9.87
N LEU A 90 -7.23 -0.29 -9.72
CA LEU A 90 -8.48 0.31 -10.16
C LEU A 90 -8.18 1.39 -11.19
N LYS A 91 -9.01 1.45 -12.24
CA LYS A 91 -8.88 2.43 -13.32
C LYS A 91 -10.25 3.03 -13.63
N ARG A 92 -10.35 4.36 -13.51
CA ARG A 92 -11.45 5.13 -14.07
C ARG A 92 -11.08 5.51 -15.52
N PRO A 93 -11.84 5.04 -16.54
CA PRO A 93 -11.56 5.41 -17.92
C PRO A 93 -11.73 6.92 -18.13
N ALA A 94 -10.89 7.52 -18.97
CA ALA A 94 -11.11 8.89 -19.44
C ALA A 94 -12.49 9.02 -20.09
N LYS A 95 -13.17 10.16 -19.88
CA LYS A 95 -14.51 10.40 -20.46
C LYS A 95 -14.48 10.32 -21.99
N ASN A 96 -13.50 10.96 -22.62
CA ASN A 96 -13.24 10.84 -24.05
C ASN A 96 -12.04 9.93 -24.30
N GLN A 97 -12.28 8.76 -24.90
CA GLN A 97 -11.21 7.82 -25.24
C GLN A 97 -10.39 8.26 -26.46
N LYS A 98 -10.94 9.08 -27.36
CA LYS A 98 -10.27 9.53 -28.59
C LYS A 98 -9.17 10.56 -28.30
N THR A 99 -9.34 11.38 -27.28
CA THR A 99 -8.37 12.42 -26.87
C THR A 99 -7.57 12.02 -25.62
N LYS A 100 -7.60 10.75 -25.24
CA LYS A 100 -6.86 10.25 -24.08
C LYS A 100 -5.35 10.32 -24.35
N ILE A 101 -4.64 11.15 -23.59
CA ILE A 101 -3.17 11.26 -23.65
C ILE A 101 -2.49 10.00 -23.09
N GLY A 102 -2.91 9.52 -21.91
CA GLY A 102 -2.19 8.47 -21.19
C GLY A 102 -2.93 7.93 -19.97
N THR A 103 -2.17 7.33 -19.04
CA THR A 103 -2.67 6.89 -17.73
C THR A 103 -1.98 7.70 -16.65
N LEU A 104 -2.76 8.34 -15.79
CA LEU A 104 -2.25 8.96 -14.57
C LEU A 104 -2.29 7.92 -13.45
N PHE A 105 -1.13 7.65 -12.84
CA PHE A 105 -1.04 6.85 -11.63
C PHE A 105 -1.03 7.77 -10.42
N VAL A 106 -1.85 7.45 -9.44
CA VAL A 106 -2.04 8.27 -8.23
C VAL A 106 -1.70 7.43 -7.01
N ASN A 107 -0.92 7.99 -6.09
CA ASN A 107 -0.66 7.44 -4.78
C ASN A 107 -0.99 8.52 -3.73
N PRO A 108 -2.18 8.52 -3.12
CA PRO A 108 -2.59 9.56 -2.16
C PRO A 108 -1.72 9.67 -0.89
N GLY A 109 -0.82 8.71 -0.60
CA GLY A 109 0.11 8.77 0.54
C GLY A 109 -0.22 7.81 1.69
N GLY A 110 0.34 8.07 2.88
CA GLY A 110 0.10 7.41 4.18
C GLY A 110 0.03 5.88 4.13
N PRO A 111 1.12 5.12 4.19
CA PRO A 111 1.09 3.68 3.87
C PRO A 111 0.02 2.87 4.65
N GLY A 112 -0.53 1.83 4.00
CA GLY A 112 -1.49 0.90 4.61
C GLY A 112 -2.96 1.14 4.25
N GLY A 113 -3.31 2.31 3.71
CA GLY A 113 -4.65 2.59 3.18
C GLY A 113 -4.97 1.86 1.87
N SER A 114 -6.24 1.48 1.68
CA SER A 114 -6.71 0.94 0.40
C SER A 114 -6.98 2.07 -0.61
N GLN A 115 -6.14 2.18 -1.62
CA GLN A 115 -6.28 3.20 -2.67
C GLN A 115 -7.56 3.05 -3.49
N CYS A 116 -8.16 1.85 -3.53
CA CYS A 116 -9.44 1.63 -4.24
C CYS A 116 -10.62 2.36 -3.60
N ARG A 117 -10.54 2.72 -2.31
CA ARG A 117 -11.62 3.45 -1.62
C ARG A 117 -11.64 4.94 -1.95
N PHE A 118 -10.57 5.46 -2.53
CA PHE A 118 -10.41 6.89 -2.83
C PHE A 118 -11.10 7.31 -4.15
N PHE A 119 -11.65 6.37 -4.94
CA PHE A 119 -12.07 6.60 -6.33
C PHE A 119 -13.46 6.12 -6.70
#